data_AF-A0A1Y3BGR0-F1
#
_entry.id   AF-A0A1Y3BGR0-F1
#
_cell.length_a   1.000
_cell.length_b   1.000
_cell.length_c   1.000
_cell.angle_alpha   90.00
_cell.angle_beta   90.00
_cell.angle_gamma   90.00
#
_symmetry.space_group_name_H-M   'P 1'
#
loop_
_entity.id
_entity.type
_entity.pdbx_description
1 polymer ?
#
loop_
_entity_poly.entity_id
_entity_poly.type
_entity_poly.pdbx_seq_one_letter_code
_entity_poly.pdbx_strand_id
1 'polypeptide(L)'
;MVEHVEYSPMTFITIDKIIDYIMDEQSENDIDGCLLICDYGFDDYQTDRDTFRAYYQHKQCDPLLNPGMADLTADVDFTAIHHHVLKNRQTTKTLMKNTIQCFGPIEQRQFLSQMGIGFRLKV
;
A
#
# COMPACT_ATOMS: atom_id res chain seq x y z
N MET A 1 -0.73 28.83 4.80
CA MET A 1 -1.66 27.71 5.07
C MET A 1 -0.82 26.61 5.68
N VAL A 2 -1.30 25.98 6.74
CA VAL A 2 -0.55 24.89 7.39
C VAL A 2 -0.55 23.72 6.41
N GLU A 3 0.62 23.29 5.96
CA GLU A 3 0.78 22.00 5.30
C GLU A 3 0.42 20.92 6.31
N HIS A 4 -0.77 20.33 6.19
CA HIS A 4 -1.16 19.13 6.89
C HIS A 4 -0.78 17.93 6.02
N VAL A 5 -0.23 16.88 6.62
CA VAL A 5 0.17 15.66 5.93
C VAL A 5 -0.29 14.47 6.77
N GLU A 6 -1.00 13.55 6.14
CA GLU A 6 -1.33 12.26 6.71
C GLU A 6 -0.21 11.26 6.38
N TYR A 7 0.32 10.57 7.39
CA TYR A 7 1.44 9.64 7.23
C TYR A 7 1.22 8.39 8.08
N SER A 8 1.41 7.21 7.50
CA SER A 8 1.28 5.91 8.17
C SER A 8 2.65 5.23 8.32
N PRO A 9 3.36 5.40 9.46
CA PRO A 9 4.64 4.74 9.70
C PRO A 9 4.52 3.21 9.69
N MET A 10 3.39 2.68 10.18
CA MET A 10 3.15 1.24 10.31
C MET A 10 3.05 0.55 8.95
N THR A 11 2.54 1.23 7.93
CA THR A 11 2.52 0.72 6.56
C THR A 11 3.94 0.38 6.10
N PHE A 12 4.89 1.29 6.26
CA PHE A 12 6.28 1.10 5.84
C PHE A 12 7.01 0.01 6.62
N ILE A 13 6.85 0.00 7.95
CA ILE A 13 7.43 -1.04 8.83
C ILE A 13 6.90 -2.43 8.43
N THR A 14 5.61 -2.52 8.08
CA THR A 14 4.98 -3.80 7.71
C THR A 14 5.47 -4.26 6.35
N ILE A 15 5.57 -3.36 5.37
CA ILE A 15 6.13 -3.65 4.05
C ILE A 15 7.58 -4.12 4.17
N ASP A 16 8.41 -3.46 4.97
CA ASP A 16 9.81 -3.87 5.16
C ASP A 16 9.92 -5.28 5.74
N LYS A 17 9.10 -5.62 6.74
CA LYS A 17 9.05 -6.98 7.31
C LYS A 17 8.64 -8.04 6.29
N ILE A 18 7.66 -7.74 5.44
CA ILE A 18 7.22 -8.67 4.38
C ILE A 18 8.33 -8.84 3.34
N ILE A 19 8.98 -7.75 2.94
CA ILE A 19 10.10 -7.78 2.01
C ILE A 19 11.25 -8.62 2.59
N ASP A 20 11.62 -8.41 3.85
CA ASP A 20 12.68 -9.18 4.49
C ASP A 20 12.34 -10.67 4.56
N TYR A 21 11.06 -11.00 4.78
CA TYR A 21 10.59 -12.38 4.73
C TYR A 21 10.66 -12.99 3.33
N ILE A 22 10.30 -12.24 2.28
CA ILE A 22 10.39 -12.69 0.89
C ILE A 22 11.85 -12.87 0.45
N MET A 23 12.76 -12.03 0.97
CA MET A 23 14.19 -12.03 0.62
C MET A 23 15.05 -12.94 1.51
N ASP A 24 14.46 -13.72 2.42
CA ASP A 24 15.23 -14.55 3.35
C ASP A 24 15.97 -15.69 2.62
N GLU A 25 17.23 -15.42 2.26
CA GLU A 25 18.13 -16.36 1.57
C GLU A 25 18.45 -17.61 2.41
N GLN A 26 18.12 -17.62 3.71
CA GLN A 26 18.31 -18.79 4.59
C GLN A 26 17.09 -19.72 4.61
N SER A 27 16.01 -19.37 3.92
CA SER A 27 14.86 -20.27 3.74
C SER A 27 15.30 -21.51 2.95
N GLU A 28 15.14 -22.69 3.55
CA GLU A 28 15.38 -23.99 2.87
C GLU A 28 14.44 -24.26 1.69
N ASN A 29 13.41 -23.42 1.54
CA ASN A 29 12.53 -23.38 0.39
C ASN A 29 12.98 -22.23 -0.53
N ASP A 30 13.17 -22.48 -1.83
CA ASP A 30 13.28 -21.45 -2.89
C ASP A 30 11.94 -20.68 -2.97
N ILE A 31 11.61 -19.86 -1.97
CA ILE A 31 10.36 -19.10 -1.92
C ILE A 31 10.57 -17.81 -2.70
N ASP A 32 10.30 -17.88 -4.01
CA ASP A 32 9.99 -16.70 -4.80
C ASP A 32 8.61 -16.17 -4.37
N GLY A 33 8.61 -15.16 -3.52
CA GLY A 33 7.40 -14.51 -3.02
C GLY A 33 7.00 -13.26 -3.81
N CYS A 34 5.76 -12.82 -3.64
CA CYS A 34 5.32 -11.50 -4.09
C CYS A 34 4.37 -10.86 -3.07
N LEU A 35 4.31 -9.52 -3.10
CA LEU A 35 3.37 -8.72 -2.33
C LEU A 35 2.47 -7.95 -3.29
N LEU A 36 1.16 -8.17 -3.19
CA LEU A 36 0.14 -7.38 -3.87
C LEU A 36 -0.59 -6.51 -2.84
N ILE A 37 -0.50 -5.20 -2.99
CA ILE A 37 -1.23 -4.23 -2.17
C ILE A 37 -2.44 -3.75 -2.99
N CYS A 38 -3.63 -3.87 -2.44
CA CYS A 38 -4.88 -3.42 -3.06
C CYS A 38 -5.70 -2.68 -2.02
N ASP A 39 -5.92 -1.39 -2.24
CA ASP A 39 -6.72 -0.54 -1.37
C ASP A 39 -7.22 0.68 -2.15
N TYR A 40 -8.13 1.46 -1.57
CA TYR A 40 -8.44 2.80 -2.07
C TYR A 40 -7.39 3.80 -1.59
N GLY A 41 -7.01 4.68 -2.51
CA GLY A 41 -5.87 5.55 -2.27
C GLY A 41 -5.57 6.46 -3.44
N PHE A 42 -4.36 6.99 -3.46
CA PHE A 42 -3.87 7.89 -4.48
C PHE A 42 -2.41 7.65 -4.81
N ASP A 43 -2.02 8.11 -6.00
CA ASP A 43 -0.69 7.95 -6.59
C ASP A 43 -0.14 9.26 -7.16
N ASP A 44 -0.57 10.39 -6.58
CA ASP A 44 -0.06 11.72 -6.89
C ASP A 44 0.74 12.34 -5.73
N TYR A 45 1.20 13.58 -5.92
CA TYR A 45 1.99 14.35 -4.94
C TYR A 45 1.19 15.47 -4.28
N GLN A 46 -0.14 15.44 -4.35
CA GLN A 46 -0.97 16.49 -3.75
C GLN A 46 -0.95 16.34 -2.23
N THR A 47 -0.52 17.40 -1.54
CA THR A 47 -0.41 17.42 -0.08
C THR A 47 -1.62 18.03 0.62
N ASP A 48 -2.46 18.80 -0.11
CA ASP A 48 -3.69 19.40 0.43
C ASP A 48 -4.85 18.40 0.34
N ARG A 49 -4.76 17.32 1.12
CA ARG A 49 -5.74 16.24 1.12
C ARG A 49 -5.93 15.66 2.52
N ASP A 50 -7.10 15.87 3.09
CA ASP A 50 -7.55 15.21 4.31
C ASP A 50 -8.37 13.97 3.95
N THR A 51 -7.92 12.80 4.38
CA THR A 51 -8.54 11.51 4.05
C THR A 51 -8.97 10.74 5.29
N PHE A 52 -8.56 11.15 6.47
CA PHE A 52 -9.02 10.56 7.72
C PHE A 52 -10.52 10.79 7.93
N ARG A 53 -11.30 9.71 7.90
CA ARG A 53 -12.77 9.71 7.96
C ARG A 53 -13.25 8.69 8.97
N ALA A 54 -14.41 8.94 9.54
CA ALA A 54 -15.12 7.99 10.40
C ALA A 54 -16.51 7.67 9.83
N TYR A 55 -16.93 6.41 9.94
CA TYR A 55 -18.25 5.95 9.54
C TYR A 55 -18.97 5.24 10.69
N TYR A 56 -20.19 5.65 10.98
CA TYR A 56 -21.07 5.01 11.95
C TYR A 56 -22.44 4.78 11.32
N GLN A 57 -22.94 3.54 11.39
CA GLN A 57 -24.24 3.15 10.80
C GLN A 57 -24.38 3.58 9.32
N HIS A 58 -23.35 3.32 8.52
CA HIS A 58 -23.27 3.66 7.09
C HIS A 58 -23.37 5.17 6.77
N LYS A 59 -23.06 6.04 7.73
CA LYS A 59 -22.98 7.49 7.54
C LYS A 59 -21.63 8.00 8.00
N GLN A 60 -21.06 8.92 7.22
CA GLN A 60 -19.86 9.62 7.63
C GLN A 60 -20.18 10.50 8.85
N CYS A 61 -19.30 10.48 9.84
CA CYS A 61 -19.41 11.29 11.06
C CYS A 61 -18.06 11.89 11.44
N ASP A 62 -18.08 12.82 12.40
CA ASP A 62 -16.85 13.31 13.02
C ASP A 62 -16.18 12.17 13.82
N PRO A 63 -14.86 11.91 13.62
CA PRO A 63 -14.14 10.87 14.33
C PRO A 63 -14.17 10.95 15.87
N LEU A 64 -14.42 12.14 16.43
CA LEU A 64 -14.40 12.38 17.88
C LEU A 64 -15.76 12.16 18.56
N LEU A 65 -16.86 11.96 17.83
CA LEU A 65 -18.20 11.90 18.43
C LEU A 65 -18.49 10.61 19.20
N ASN A 66 -18.01 9.44 18.73
CA ASN A 66 -18.23 8.15 19.40
C ASN A 66 -17.01 7.22 19.24
N PRO A 67 -15.88 7.53 19.91
CA PRO A 67 -14.66 6.74 19.79
C PRO A 67 -14.89 5.26 20.14
N GLY A 68 -14.35 4.37 19.31
CA GLY A 68 -14.53 2.92 19.44
C GLY A 68 -15.84 2.37 18.87
N MET A 69 -16.78 3.22 18.46
CA MET A 69 -18.05 2.80 17.83
C MET A 69 -18.07 3.05 16.33
N ALA A 70 -17.27 3.99 15.82
CA ALA A 70 -17.15 4.29 14.41
C ALA A 70 -15.97 3.53 13.78
N ASP A 71 -16.13 3.15 12.51
CA ASP A 71 -15.04 2.64 11.68
C ASP A 71 -14.17 3.81 11.19
N LEU A 72 -12.85 3.70 11.37
CA LEU A 72 -11.88 4.74 11.05
C LEU A 72 -11.06 4.33 9.85
N THR A 73 -10.95 5.22 8.87
CA THR A 73 -10.21 4.95 7.64
C THR A 73 -9.48 6.19 7.12
N ALA A 74 -8.39 5.98 6.39
CA ALA A 74 -7.68 6.96 5.56
C ALA A 74 -7.36 6.34 4.20
N ASP A 75 -7.14 7.17 3.18
CA ASP A 75 -6.69 6.74 1.86
C ASP A 75 -5.23 6.29 1.93
N VAL A 76 -4.88 5.24 1.17
CA VAL A 76 -3.49 4.79 1.06
C VAL A 76 -2.69 5.71 0.12
N ASP A 77 -1.55 6.21 0.60
CA ASP A 77 -0.56 6.91 -0.23
C ASP A 77 0.34 5.88 -0.94
N PHE A 78 -0.03 5.52 -2.17
CA PHE A 78 0.75 4.59 -2.99
C PHE A 78 2.04 5.21 -3.52
N THR A 79 2.09 6.54 -3.67
CA THR A 79 3.31 7.28 -4.06
C THR A 79 4.39 7.11 -2.99
N ALA A 80 4.03 7.31 -1.72
CA ALA A 80 4.93 7.15 -0.58
C ALA A 80 5.38 5.70 -0.43
N ILE A 81 4.49 4.71 -0.61
CA ILE A 81 4.84 3.29 -0.60
C ILE A 81 5.86 2.98 -1.69
N HIS A 82 5.59 3.37 -2.94
CA HIS A 82 6.48 3.10 -4.06
C HIS A 82 7.86 3.75 -3.84
N HIS A 83 7.88 4.99 -3.35
CA HIS A 83 9.14 5.66 -3.00
C HIS A 83 9.90 4.99 -1.85
N HIS A 84 9.21 4.54 -0.80
CA HIS A 84 9.82 3.84 0.33
C HIS A 84 10.55 2.57 -0.13
N VAL A 85 9.89 1.76 -0.96
CA VAL A 85 10.46 0.51 -1.50
C VAL A 85 11.69 0.80 -2.38
N LEU A 86 11.61 1.82 -3.25
CA LEU A 86 12.71 2.16 -4.16
C LEU A 86 13.92 2.82 -3.47
N LYS A 87 13.70 3.65 -2.44
CA LYS A 87 14.79 4.41 -1.78
C LYS A 87 15.56 3.58 -0.76
N ASN A 88 14.90 2.85 0.12
CA ASN A 88 15.57 2.15 1.23
C ASN A 88 16.49 1.01 0.77
N ARG A 89 16.35 0.56 -0.47
CA ARG A 89 17.09 -0.61 -1.01
C ARG A 89 18.11 -0.24 -2.08
N GLN A 90 18.22 1.03 -2.50
CA GLN A 90 19.33 1.51 -3.35
C GLN A 90 20.66 1.64 -2.58
N THR A 91 20.63 1.58 -1.25
CA THR A 91 21.80 1.78 -0.38
C THR A 91 22.69 0.54 -0.19
N THR A 92 22.25 -0.65 -0.58
CA THR A 92 23.12 -1.84 -0.63
C THR A 92 23.80 -1.93 -1.99
N LYS A 93 24.88 -1.14 -2.12
CA LYS A 93 25.85 -1.13 -3.24
C LYS A 93 26.59 -2.47 -3.46
N THR A 94 26.18 -3.53 -2.78
CA THR A 94 26.85 -4.82 -2.79
C THR A 94 25.84 -5.86 -3.28
N LEU A 95 26.12 -6.37 -4.48
CA LEU A 95 25.58 -7.59 -5.11
C LEU A 95 24.26 -7.43 -5.88
N MET A 96 24.44 -7.36 -7.21
CA MET A 96 23.46 -7.39 -8.30
C MET A 96 22.64 -8.71 -8.39
N LYS A 97 22.31 -9.38 -7.27
CA LYS A 97 21.63 -10.68 -7.31
C LYS A 97 20.21 -10.71 -6.77
N ASN A 98 19.85 -9.92 -5.75
CA ASN A 98 18.50 -9.96 -5.16
C ASN A 98 17.89 -8.55 -5.07
N THR A 99 17.41 -8.03 -6.20
CA THR A 99 16.71 -6.74 -6.25
C THR A 99 15.20 -6.97 -6.24
N ILE A 100 14.50 -6.46 -5.22
CA ILE A 100 13.03 -6.37 -5.22
C ILE A 100 12.59 -5.52 -6.41
N GLN A 101 11.69 -6.07 -7.23
CA GLN A 101 11.02 -5.31 -8.27
C GLN A 101 9.71 -4.74 -7.70
N CYS A 102 9.51 -3.43 -7.88
CA CYS A 102 8.28 -2.74 -7.49
C CYS A 102 7.54 -2.29 -8.76
N PHE A 103 6.25 -2.59 -8.84
CA PHE A 103 5.40 -2.28 -9.99
C PHE A 103 4.18 -1.47 -9.55
N GLY A 104 3.64 -0.68 -10.47
CA GLY A 104 2.44 0.12 -10.24
C GLY A 104 2.72 1.44 -9.52
N PRO A 105 1.71 2.01 -8.83
CA PRO A 105 0.34 1.52 -8.73
C PRO A 105 -0.39 1.53 -10.08
N ILE A 106 -1.47 0.76 -10.19
CA ILE A 106 -2.41 0.80 -11.32
C ILE A 106 -3.84 0.76 -10.78
N GLU A 107 -4.80 1.26 -11.55
CA GLU A 107 -6.21 1.16 -11.18
C GLU A 107 -6.66 -0.30 -11.02
N GLN A 108 -7.49 -0.57 -10.01
CA GLN A 108 -8.09 -1.90 -9.79
C GLN A 108 -8.80 -2.43 -11.04
N ARG A 109 -9.50 -1.57 -11.79
CA ARG A 109 -10.15 -1.94 -13.06
C ARG A 109 -9.15 -2.50 -14.07
N GLN A 110 -8.00 -1.85 -14.22
CA GLN A 110 -6.96 -2.27 -15.15
C GLN A 110 -6.37 -3.61 -14.71
N PHE A 111 -6.03 -3.75 -13.43
CA PHE A 111 -5.52 -5.01 -12.86
C PHE A 111 -6.49 -6.18 -13.11
N LEU A 112 -7.75 -6.03 -12.70
CA LEU A 112 -8.77 -7.10 -12.84
C LEU A 112 -9.06 -7.44 -14.31
N SER A 113 -9.04 -6.44 -15.20
CA SER A 113 -9.21 -6.66 -16.64
C SER A 113 -8.07 -7.51 -17.21
N GLN A 114 -6.82 -7.20 -16.84
CA GLN A 114 -5.63 -7.97 -17.25
C GLN A 114 -5.61 -9.38 -16.66
N MET A 115 -6.16 -9.56 -15.45
CA MET A 115 -6.35 -10.89 -14.83
C MET A 115 -7.51 -11.69 -15.43
N GLY A 116 -8.23 -11.15 -16.41
CA GLY A 116 -9.26 -11.87 -17.14
C GLY A 116 -10.62 -11.95 -16.42
N ILE A 117 -10.96 -11.00 -15.54
CA ILE A 117 -12.26 -10.98 -14.84
C ILE A 117 -13.45 -11.09 -15.79
N GLY A 118 -13.35 -10.52 -17.00
CA GLY A 118 -14.38 -10.61 -18.03
C GLY A 118 -14.62 -12.02 -18.56
N PHE A 119 -13.61 -12.90 -18.56
CA PHE A 119 -13.79 -14.31 -18.90
C PHE A 119 -14.54 -15.06 -17.80
N ARG A 120 -14.31 -14.70 -16.53
CA ARG A 120 -15.01 -15.30 -15.38
C ARG A 120 -16.50 -14.92 -15.34
N LEU A 121 -16.85 -13.73 -15.80
CA LEU A 121 -18.25 -13.26 -15.84
C LEU A 121 -19.11 -13.98 -16.88
N LYS A 122 -18.50 -14.49 -17.96
CA LYS A 122 -19.20 -15.14 -19.08
C LYS A 122 -19.60 -16.61 -18.82
N VAL A 123 -19.40 -17.09 -17.59
CA VAL A 123 -19.76 -18.46 -17.18
C VAL A 123 -21.27 -18.60 -17.08
#